data_AF-A0A7K3MYD7-F1
#
_entry.id   AF-A0A7K3MYD7-F1
#
_cell.length_a   1.000
_cell.length_b   1.000
_cell.length_c   1.000
_cell.angle_alpha   90.00
_cell.angle_beta   90.00
_cell.angle_gamma   90.00
#
_symmetry.space_group_name_H-M   'P 1'
#
loop_
_entity.id
_entity.type
_entity.pdbx_description
1 polymer ?
#
loop_
_entity_poly.entity_id
_entity_poly.type
_entity_poly.pdbx_seq_one_letter_code
_entity_poly.pdbx_strand_id
1 'polypeptide(L)' 'FMHITATEWLFQILAIGLVMSLEGINTAVEKIADFIHPDYHERIGFIKDIAAGAVFFAALTAILIGLIIYVPKFL' A
#
# COMPACT_ATOMS: atom_id res chain seq x y z
N PHE A 1 2.64 24.41 -15.46
CA PHE A 1 1.79 23.20 -15.35
C PHE A 1 1.76 22.76 -13.89
N MET A 2 0.55 22.64 -13.31
CA MET A 2 0.19 22.16 -11.96
C MET A 2 0.79 22.84 -10.71
N HIS A 3 1.97 23.47 -10.76
CA HIS A 3 2.63 24.15 -9.62
C HIS A 3 2.55 23.32 -8.32
N ILE A 4 3.05 22.09 -8.37
CA ILE A 4 3.09 21.19 -7.20
C ILE A 4 4.15 21.70 -6.22
N THR A 5 3.76 21.93 -4.97
CA THR A 5 4.63 22.41 -3.91
C THR A 5 5.55 21.30 -3.41
N ALA A 6 6.64 21.66 -2.73
CA ALA A 6 7.54 20.69 -2.11
C ALA A 6 6.80 19.78 -1.11
N THR A 7 5.83 20.33 -0.37
CA THR A 7 5.02 19.58 0.60
C THR A 7 4.13 18.54 -0.09
N GLU A 8 3.46 18.90 -1.18
CA GLU A 8 2.64 17.96 -1.98
C GLU A 8 3.50 16.81 -2.52
N TRP A 9 4.71 17.12 -3.03
CA TRP A 9 5.68 16.10 -3.44
C TRP A 9 6.11 15.19 -2.29
N LEU A 10 6.33 15.75 -1.09
CA LEU A 10 6.75 14.99 0.08
C LEU A 10 5.68 13.97 0.48
N PHE A 11 4.41 14.37 0.50
CA PHE A 11 3.29 13.46 0.75
C PHE A 11 3.11 12.41 -0.36
N GLN A 12 3.34 12.78 -1.62
CA GLN A 12 3.25 11.84 -2.73
C GLN A 12 4.35 10.76 -2.67
N ILE A 13 5.60 11.16 -2.40
CA ILE A 13 6.71 10.24 -2.21
C ILE A 13 6.46 9.35 -0.99
N LEU A 14 5.95 9.91 0.11
CA LEU A 14 5.59 9.16 1.31
C LEU A 14 4.49 8.12 1.02
N ALA A 15 3.46 8.49 0.26
CA ALA A 15 2.38 7.59 -0.12
C ALA A 15 2.89 6.40 -0.95
N ILE A 16 3.74 6.67 -1.96
CA ILE A 16 4.35 5.64 -2.79
C ILE A 16 5.26 4.74 -1.94
N GLY A 17 6.10 5.33 -1.09
CA GLY A 17 6.98 4.60 -0.19
C GLY A 17 6.21 3.69 0.76
N LEU A 18 5.09 4.16 1.31
CA LEU A 18 4.23 3.39 2.21
C LEU A 18 3.61 2.18 1.51
N VAL A 19 3.04 2.38 0.31
CA VAL A 19 2.44 1.28 -0.48
C VAL A 19 3.50 0.22 -0.81
N MET A 20 4.67 0.63 -1.32
CA MET A 20 5.74 -0.31 -1.64
C MET A 20 6.26 -1.05 -0.40
N SER A 21 6.38 -0.36 0.74
CA SER A 21 6.85 -0.99 1.98
C SER A 21 5.87 -2.03 2.48
N LEU A 22 4.57 -1.74 2.45
CA LEU A 22 3.54 -2.66 2.88
C LEU A 22 3.37 -3.84 1.91
N GLU A 23 3.51 -3.61 0.60
CA GLU A 23 3.52 -4.69 -0.40
C GLU A 23 4.70 -5.65 -0.20
N GLY A 24 5.88 -5.09 0.09
CA GLY A 24 7.07 -5.86 0.44
C GLY A 24 6.86 -6.70 1.71
N ILE A 25 6.22 -6.12 2.74
CA ILE A 25 5.87 -6.83 3.97
C ILE A 25 4.83 -7.93 3.69
N ASN A 26 3.79 -7.64 2.90
CA ASN A 26 2.77 -8.62 2.52
C ASN A 26 3.42 -9.83 1.84
N THR A 27 4.29 -9.58 0.85
CA THR A 27 5.04 -10.64 0.16
C THR A 27 5.94 -11.42 1.13
N ALA A 28 6.61 -10.75 2.07
CA ALA A 28 7.44 -11.43 3.07
C ALA A 28 6.59 -12.34 3.98
N VAL A 29 5.42 -11.88 4.44
CA VAL A 29 4.47 -12.66 5.23
C VAL A 29 3.97 -13.87 4.45
N GLU A 30 3.60 -13.69 3.18
CA GLU A 30 3.19 -14.78 2.30
C GLU A 30 4.29 -15.84 2.16
N LYS A 31 5.54 -15.43 1.88
CA LYS A 31 6.67 -16.34 1.73
C LYS A 31 7.04 -17.06 3.01
N ILE A 32 6.96 -16.40 4.16
CA ILE A 32 7.18 -17.03 5.47
C ILE A 32 6.07 -18.06 5.74
N ALA A 33 4.82 -17.72 5.45
CA ALA A 33 3.70 -18.61 5.67
C ALA A 33 3.78 -19.87 4.79
N ASP A 34 4.13 -19.70 3.50
CA ASP A 34 4.35 -20.82 2.55
C ASP A 34 5.54 -21.69 2.97
N PHE A 35 6.58 -21.08 3.55
CA PHE A 35 7.74 -21.81 4.05
C PHE A 35 7.43 -22.66 5.29
N ILE A 36 6.59 -22.15 6.21
CA ILE A 36 6.20 -22.85 7.44
C ILE A 36 5.13 -23.91 7.18
N HIS A 37 4.16 -23.62 6.31
CA HIS A 37 3.07 -24.51 5.93
C HIS A 37 2.97 -24.63 4.40
N PRO A 38 3.64 -25.65 3.80
CA PRO A 38 3.62 -25.86 2.35
C PRO A 38 2.24 -26.29 1.83
N ASP A 39 1.46 -26.97 2.67
CA ASP A 39 0.09 -27.37 2.36
C ASP A 39 -0.90 -26.28 2.76
N TYR A 40 -1.98 -26.13 1.97
CA TYR A 40 -3.00 -25.13 2.24
C TYR A 40 -3.65 -25.32 3.61
N HIS A 41 -3.64 -24.26 4.42
CA HIS A 41 -4.29 -24.23 5.72
C HIS A 41 -5.16 -22.98 5.84
N GLU A 42 -6.45 -23.13 6.17
CA GLU A 42 -7.41 -22.01 6.26
C GLU A 42 -6.93 -20.84 7.16
N ARG A 43 -6.23 -21.15 8.25
CA ARG A 43 -5.67 -20.12 9.15
C ARG A 43 -4.57 -19.28 8.49
N ILE A 44 -3.77 -19.89 7.63
CA ILE A 44 -2.76 -19.18 6.84
C ILE A 44 -3.42 -18.29 5.80
N GLY A 45 -4.50 -18.77 5.17
CA GLY A 45 -5.34 -17.95 4.29
C GLY A 45 -5.79 -16.67 4.98
N PHE A 46 -6.35 -16.78 6.18
CA PHE A 46 -6.79 -15.62 6.96
C PHE A 46 -5.66 -14.62 7.29
N ILE A 47 -4.46 -15.10 7.60
CA ILE A 47 -3.30 -14.24 7.84
C ILE A 47 -2.89 -13.49 6.57
N LYS A 48 -2.89 -14.18 5.42
CA LYS A 48 -2.61 -13.56 4.11
C LYS A 48 -3.66 -12.50 3.76
N ASP A 49 -4.93 -12.78 4.02
CA ASP A 49 -6.02 -11.82 3.78
C ASP A 49 -5.86 -10.54 4.62
N ILE A 50 -5.44 -10.67 5.88
CA ILE A 50 -5.15 -9.50 6.74
C ILE A 50 -3.98 -8.70 6.17
N ALA A 51 -2.91 -9.36 5.73
CA ALA A 51 -1.73 -8.71 5.18
C ALA A 51 -2.06 -7.96 3.87
N ALA A 52 -2.82 -8.59 2.97
CA ALA A 52 -3.34 -7.96 1.76
C ALA A 52 -4.28 -6.78 2.09
N GLY A 53 -5.09 -6.90 3.16
CA GLY A 53 -5.92 -5.82 3.67
C GLY A 53 -5.11 -4.58 4.08
N ALA A 54 -3.93 -4.76 4.69
CA ALA A 54 -3.06 -3.64 5.05
C ALA A 54 -2.54 -2.89 3.80
N VAL A 55 -2.15 -3.61 2.76
CA VAL A 55 -1.75 -3.02 1.47
C VAL A 55 -2.91 -2.23 0.86
N PHE A 56 -4.13 -2.78 0.90
CA PHE A 56 -5.32 -2.12 0.38
C PHE A 56 -5.57 -0.76 1.04
N PHE A 57 -5.46 -0.66 2.37
CA PHE A 57 -5.59 0.62 3.08
C PHE A 57 -4.51 1.63 2.70
N ALA A 58 -3.28 1.16 2.46
CA ALA A 58 -2.19 2.02 2.00
C ALA A 58 -2.44 2.54 0.57
N ALA A 59 -2.91 1.67 -0.33
CA ALA A 59 -3.27 2.05 -1.69
C ALA A 59 -4.42 3.07 -1.70
N LEU A 60 -5.46 2.86 -0.88
CA LEU A 60 -6.56 3.82 -0.72
C LEU A 60 -6.05 5.17 -0.21
N THR A 61 -5.15 5.16 0.77
CA THR A 61 -4.53 6.39 1.29
C THR A 61 -3.73 7.12 0.20
N ALA A 62 -2.98 6.40 -0.63
CA ALA A 62 -2.23 6.98 -1.75
C ALA A 62 -3.15 7.60 -2.80
N ILE A 63 -4.27 6.95 -3.11
CA ILE A 63 -5.31 7.50 -4.02
C ILE A 63 -5.88 8.80 -3.43
N LEU A 64 -6.25 8.81 -2.15
CA LEU A 64 -6.79 10.00 -1.49
C LEU A 64 -5.80 11.17 -1.51
N ILE A 65 -4.51 10.92 -1.24
CA ILE A 65 -3.44 11.92 -1.35
C ILE A 65 -3.37 12.47 -2.78
N GLY A 66 -3.39 11.59 -3.78
CA GLY A 66 -3.42 11.98 -5.19
C GLY A 66 -4.64 12.87 -5.52
N LEU A 67 -5.83 12.49 -5.06
CA LEU A 67 -7.04 13.29 -5.28
C LEU A 67 -6.94 14.67 -4.63
N ILE A 68 -6.46 14.75 -3.38
CA ILE A 68 -6.29 16.02 -2.66
C ILE A 68 -5.31 16.95 -3.40
N ILE A 69 -4.22 16.42 -3.95
CA ILE A 69 -3.22 17.22 -4.65
C ILE A 69 -3.71 17.63 -6.04
N TYR A 70 -4.25 16.69 -6.82
CA TYR A 70 -4.47 16.88 -8.24
C TYR A 70 -5.86 17.40 -8.61
N VAL A 71 -6.93 17.03 -7.88
CA VAL A 71 -8.30 17.48 -8.21
C VAL A 71 -8.41 19.01 -8.22
N PRO A 72 -7.90 19.75 -7.21
CA PRO A 72 -7.98 21.21 -7.20
C PRO A 72 -7.11 21.90 -8.26
N LYS A 73 -6.15 21.19 -8.86
CA LYS A 73 -5.26 21.74 -9.89
C LYS A 73 -5.78 21.50 -11.31
N PHE A 74 -6.71 20.55 -11.47
CA PHE A 74 -7.41 20.27 -12.72
C PHE A 74 -8.72 21.06 -12.87
N LEU A 75 -9.37 21.39 -11.75
CA LEU A 75 -10.52 22.30 -11.69
C LEU A 75 -10.06 23.76 -11.72
#